data_AF-Q03T25-F1
#
_entry.id   AF-Q03T25-F1
#
_cell.length_a   1.000
_cell.length_b   1.000
_cell.length_c   1.000
_cell.angle_alpha   90.00
_cell.angle_beta   90.00
_cell.angle_gamma   90.00
#
_symmetry.space_group_name_H-M   'P 1'
#
loop_
_entity.id
_entity.type
_entity.pdbx_description
1 polymer ?
#
loop_
_entity_poly.entity_id
_entity_poly.type
_entity_poly.pdbx_seq_one_letter_code
_entity_poly.pdbx_strand_id
1 'polypeptide(L)'
;MEYSSIANGLFLISDINSDAAATISNVFDHTSMNTADLENMPTEKPVEYTKSPGHYYIVLPGQPNKYTAKIIINQLNASGETSDIATTTATSAYTTGLFTISAKYLVDDAFVINAGTGQEMTLTRIMDMDGSDYETFPVDVNQGPQTFTIVPQDQLLHATVNYKFADGTEAAPSAKLSGYAGLTTVSAKSPTISGYTPDQKEVAVAFAPTEKTYTVTYKANPTTPTATESSASSSTADEATTFTPFKIYGKRALYTYKNATFKKNQRVSHYAQKSKAYAPIFEVVGTAKSTSGHLRYKLADGTYVTANADYVGALYWQGMYQKLYVTNPKGTNAYDGTRFAQATKQKHYRQGTALTVVKQTQVGQTTRYELTNGTYVTGNKQWVSPTKPRLVKQVKVKRTIRLYRDVNGSTFIKRIKPGKTLTVTGWDYSHGRNPRLSGTLRYRVAGGYITANRQFVVAN
;
A
#
# COMPACT_ATOMS: atom_id res chain seq x y z
N MET A 1 28.11 11.75 25.54
CA MET A 1 27.57 10.58 24.82
C MET A 1 26.54 11.11 23.86
N GLU A 2 26.96 11.34 22.62
CA GLU A 2 26.19 12.07 21.62
C GLU A 2 25.13 11.13 21.01
N TYR A 3 23.89 11.28 21.47
CA TYR A 3 22.74 10.72 20.78
C TYR A 3 22.55 11.51 19.48
N SER A 4 23.09 11.02 18.36
CA SER A 4 22.81 11.65 17.08
C SER A 4 21.38 11.29 16.65
N SER A 5 20.45 12.20 16.89
CA SER A 5 19.20 12.23 16.15
C SER A 5 19.54 12.58 14.71
N ILE A 6 19.77 11.58 13.87
CA ILE A 6 19.99 11.86 12.45
C ILE A 6 18.60 11.95 11.82
N ALA A 7 18.26 13.15 11.34
CA ALA A 7 17.14 13.33 10.41
C ALA A 7 17.25 12.29 9.28
N ASN A 8 16.13 11.89 8.66
CA ASN A 8 16.03 11.10 7.40
C ASN A 8 15.22 9.78 7.49
N GLY A 9 14.32 9.61 8.46
CA GLY A 9 13.33 8.52 8.43
C GLY A 9 13.87 7.10 8.68
N LEU A 10 15.16 6.96 9.00
CA LEU A 10 15.81 5.75 9.50
C LEU A 10 16.34 6.03 10.91
N PHE A 11 15.85 5.32 11.91
CA PHE A 11 16.20 5.57 13.32
C PHE A 11 17.11 4.48 13.85
N LEU A 12 18.25 4.85 14.41
CA LEU A 12 19.32 3.92 14.76
C LEU A 12 19.47 3.80 16.28
N ILE A 13 19.80 2.60 16.76
CA ILE A 13 20.28 2.40 18.13
C ILE A 13 21.72 2.93 18.28
N SER A 14 22.09 3.38 19.49
CA SER A 14 23.34 4.12 19.77
C SER A 14 24.63 3.41 19.38
N ASP A 15 24.60 2.09 19.22
CA ASP A 15 25.80 1.26 19.03
C ASP A 15 26.11 1.01 17.55
N ILE A 16 25.41 1.68 16.65
CA ILE A 16 25.73 1.67 15.22
C ILE A 16 26.91 2.63 15.00
N ASN A 17 28.03 2.08 14.53
CA ASN A 17 29.31 2.80 14.40
C ASN A 17 29.16 4.09 13.57
N SER A 18 29.92 5.13 13.93
CA SER A 18 29.92 6.45 13.28
C SER A 18 30.20 6.38 11.79
N ASP A 19 31.02 5.43 11.33
CA ASP A 19 31.33 5.26 9.91
C ASP A 19 30.14 4.70 9.11
N ALA A 20 29.39 3.75 9.69
CA ALA A 20 28.14 3.24 9.11
C ALA A 20 27.05 4.32 9.12
N ALA A 21 26.94 5.06 10.23
CA ALA A 21 26.01 6.19 10.36
C ALA A 21 26.34 7.34 9.38
N ALA A 22 27.63 7.66 9.17
CA ALA A 22 28.09 8.69 8.23
C ALA A 22 27.89 8.27 6.77
N THR A 23 28.12 6.99 6.46
CA THR A 23 27.86 6.41 5.13
C THR A 23 26.37 6.49 4.79
N ILE A 24 25.50 6.17 5.74
CA ILE A 24 24.04 6.29 5.61
C ILE A 24 23.64 7.78 5.47
N SER A 25 24.22 8.69 6.26
CA SER A 25 23.91 10.13 6.24
C SER A 25 24.27 10.83 4.91
N ASN A 26 25.43 10.52 4.32
CA ASN A 26 25.88 11.14 3.07
C ASN A 26 25.08 10.71 1.84
N VAL A 27 24.36 9.59 1.91
CA VAL A 27 23.53 9.07 0.81
C VAL A 27 22.20 9.85 0.67
N PHE A 28 21.74 10.55 1.71
CA PHE A 28 20.36 11.06 1.78
C PHE A 28 20.18 12.59 1.82
N ASP A 29 21.26 13.38 1.84
CA ASP A 29 21.27 14.86 1.71
C ASP A 29 20.08 15.58 2.40
N HIS A 30 19.85 15.26 3.68
CA HIS A 30 18.78 15.83 4.51
C HIS A 30 17.33 15.56 4.07
N THR A 31 17.04 14.44 3.40
CA THR A 31 15.69 14.09 2.96
C THR A 31 15.16 12.73 3.44
N SER A 32 13.84 12.65 3.72
CA SER A 32 13.18 11.40 4.18
C SER A 32 12.67 10.51 3.03
N MET A 33 12.81 9.20 3.19
CA MET A 33 12.32 8.17 2.27
C MET A 33 11.18 7.35 2.87
N ASN A 34 10.28 6.84 2.01
CA ASN A 34 9.26 5.88 2.44
C ASN A 34 9.74 4.43 2.21
N THR A 35 9.10 3.47 2.88
CA THR A 35 9.36 2.03 2.78
C THR A 35 9.35 1.50 1.34
N ALA A 36 8.46 2.02 0.48
CA ALA A 36 8.39 1.59 -0.91
C ALA A 36 9.60 2.07 -1.74
N ASP A 37 10.21 3.20 -1.39
CA ASP A 37 11.42 3.69 -2.06
C ASP A 37 12.66 2.92 -1.59
N LEU A 38 12.70 2.48 -0.32
CA LEU A 38 13.75 1.60 0.23
C LEU A 38 13.67 0.17 -0.34
N GLU A 39 12.47 -0.39 -0.53
CA GLU A 39 12.27 -1.69 -1.23
C GLU A 39 12.74 -1.66 -2.70
N ASN A 40 12.92 -0.47 -3.27
CA ASN A 40 13.49 -0.28 -4.59
C ASN A 40 14.99 0.05 -4.56
N MET A 41 15.62 0.11 -3.38
CA MET A 41 17.08 0.13 -3.30
C MET A 41 17.62 -1.20 -3.83
N PRO A 42 18.64 -1.17 -4.70
CA PRO A 42 19.24 -2.38 -5.20
C PRO A 42 19.89 -3.15 -4.03
N THR A 43 19.43 -4.38 -3.81
CA THR A 43 20.02 -5.34 -2.85
C THR A 43 21.29 -6.02 -3.38
N GLU A 44 21.64 -5.76 -4.64
CA GLU A 44 22.86 -6.25 -5.30
C GLU A 44 23.72 -5.06 -5.71
N LYS A 45 25.06 -5.20 -5.62
CA LYS A 45 26.01 -4.19 -6.11
C LYS A 45 25.64 -3.78 -7.54
N PRO A 46 25.48 -2.48 -7.85
CA PRO A 46 25.20 -2.02 -9.21
C PRO A 46 26.27 -2.54 -10.19
N VAL A 47 25.85 -3.16 -11.28
CA VAL A 47 26.75 -3.56 -12.37
C VAL A 47 27.37 -2.29 -12.97
N GLU A 48 28.70 -2.28 -13.04
CA GLU A 48 29.54 -1.15 -13.46
C GLU A 48 28.95 -0.34 -14.61
N TYR A 49 28.70 0.94 -14.37
CA TYR A 49 28.67 1.95 -15.42
C TYR A 49 29.92 2.80 -15.27
N THR A 50 30.93 2.50 -16.08
CA THR A 50 32.20 3.22 -16.12
C THR A 50 32.00 4.72 -16.32
N LYS A 51 32.38 5.50 -15.30
CA LYS A 51 33.35 6.60 -15.38
C LYS A 51 33.81 7.02 -13.98
N SER A 52 35.05 6.65 -13.64
CA SER A 52 35.85 7.00 -12.44
C SER A 52 35.61 6.16 -11.16
N PRO A 53 36.67 5.78 -10.41
CA PRO A 53 36.60 4.74 -9.39
C PRO A 53 36.15 5.28 -8.04
N GLY A 54 35.21 4.57 -7.40
CA GLY A 54 35.14 4.53 -5.93
C GLY A 54 33.77 4.67 -5.29
N HIS A 55 32.80 5.39 -5.88
CA HIS A 55 31.51 5.62 -5.21
C HIS A 55 30.34 5.64 -6.20
N TYR A 56 29.29 4.88 -5.88
CA TYR A 56 28.01 4.88 -6.59
C TYR A 56 27.04 5.80 -5.84
N TYR A 57 26.45 6.79 -6.52
CA TYR A 57 25.42 7.65 -5.94
C TYR A 57 24.07 7.38 -6.61
N ILE A 58 23.07 7.03 -5.81
CA ILE A 58 21.66 6.98 -6.24
C ILE A 58 21.01 8.27 -5.75
N VAL A 59 20.62 9.15 -6.69
CA VAL A 59 19.87 10.37 -6.35
C VAL A 59 18.38 10.04 -6.33
N LEU A 60 17.76 10.13 -5.16
CA LEU A 60 16.34 9.90 -4.95
C LEU A 60 15.65 11.22 -4.55
N PRO A 61 14.47 11.55 -5.11
CA PRO A 61 13.79 12.82 -4.84
C PRO A 61 13.11 12.78 -3.46
N GLY A 62 13.72 13.39 -2.46
CA GLY A 62 13.17 13.48 -1.12
C GLY A 62 12.16 14.61 -0.89
N GLN A 63 11.44 14.56 0.23
CA GLN A 63 10.48 15.57 0.68
C GLN A 63 10.85 16.10 2.07
N PRO A 64 10.50 17.34 2.43
CA PRO A 64 10.76 17.88 3.76
C PRO A 64 10.03 17.11 4.86
N ASN A 65 10.69 16.93 6.01
CA ASN A 65 10.08 16.29 7.18
C ASN A 65 8.94 17.15 7.74
N LYS A 66 7.82 16.53 8.09
CA LYS A 66 6.64 17.23 8.62
C LYS A 66 5.98 16.53 9.82
N TYR A 67 6.33 15.27 10.07
CA TYR A 67 5.84 14.48 11.20
C TYR A 67 6.98 14.21 12.18
N THR A 68 6.64 14.15 13.47
CA THR A 68 7.59 13.88 14.55
C THR A 68 6.93 13.02 15.63
N ALA A 69 7.66 12.04 16.15
CA ALA A 69 7.22 11.21 17.27
C ALA A 69 8.40 10.78 18.15
N LYS A 70 8.19 10.69 19.46
CA LYS A 70 9.17 10.08 20.37
C LYS A 70 9.04 8.56 20.29
N ILE A 71 10.15 7.87 20.02
CA ILE A 71 10.24 6.40 19.95
C ILE A 71 11.15 5.93 21.07
N ILE A 72 10.65 4.96 21.84
CA ILE A 72 11.34 4.35 22.98
C ILE A 72 11.46 2.85 22.65
N ILE A 73 12.65 2.29 22.78
CA ILE A 73 12.92 0.88 22.61
C ILE A 73 13.42 0.34 23.95
N ASN A 74 12.73 -0.69 24.43
CA ASN A 74 13.06 -1.39 25.66
C ASN A 74 13.47 -2.82 25.35
N GLN A 75 14.21 -3.42 26.27
CA GLN A 75 14.52 -4.85 26.25
C GLN A 75 13.98 -5.48 27.53
N LEU A 76 13.36 -6.65 27.39
CA LEU A 76 12.95 -7.46 28.53
C LEU A 76 14.09 -8.43 28.89
N ASN A 77 14.53 -8.41 30.14
CA ASN A 77 15.57 -9.31 30.61
C ASN A 77 15.02 -10.67 31.07
N ALA A 78 15.91 -11.62 31.37
CA ALA A 78 15.54 -12.95 31.84
C ALA A 78 14.68 -12.96 33.12
N SER A 79 14.75 -11.91 33.96
CA SER A 79 13.94 -11.77 35.18
C SER A 79 12.59 -11.08 34.95
N GLY A 80 12.25 -10.69 33.70
CA GLY A 80 10.98 -10.04 33.36
C GLY A 80 10.96 -8.54 33.64
N GLU A 81 12.11 -7.90 33.83
CA GLU A 81 12.23 -6.46 33.99
C GLU A 81 12.57 -5.79 32.66
N THR A 82 11.96 -4.64 32.38
CA THR A 82 12.24 -3.86 31.17
C THR A 82 13.33 -2.82 31.44
N SER A 83 14.30 -2.73 30.54
CA SER A 83 15.28 -1.65 30.50
C SER A 83 15.19 -0.86 29.20
N ASP A 84 15.31 0.46 29.28
CA ASP A 84 15.36 1.33 28.11
C ASP A 84 16.71 1.15 27.41
N ILE A 85 16.71 0.73 26.14
CA ILE A 85 17.92 0.54 25.32
C ILE A 85 18.10 1.63 24.26
N ALA A 86 17.02 2.31 23.87
CA ALA A 86 17.11 3.50 23.04
C ALA A 86 15.91 4.43 23.26
N THR A 87 16.14 5.74 23.23
CA THR A 87 15.08 6.74 23.10
C THR A 87 15.49 7.76 22.06
N THR A 88 14.65 7.99 21.06
CA THR A 88 14.94 8.94 19.98
C THR A 88 13.70 9.69 19.54
N THR A 89 13.91 10.85 18.93
CA THR A 89 12.85 11.62 18.27
C THR A 89 12.87 11.32 16.79
N ALA A 90 11.88 10.58 16.34
CA ALA A 90 11.71 10.21 14.95
C ALA A 90 11.09 11.35 14.15
N THR A 91 11.69 11.74 13.02
CA THR A 91 11.11 12.72 12.09
C THR A 91 11.01 12.15 10.66
N SER A 92 9.89 12.40 9.98
CA SER A 92 9.70 11.95 8.59
C SER A 92 8.77 12.86 7.80
N ALA A 93 8.89 12.82 6.47
CA ALA A 93 7.95 13.43 5.54
C ALA A 93 6.62 12.64 5.43
N TYR A 94 6.61 11.39 5.90
CA TYR A 94 5.50 10.44 5.83
C TYR A 94 4.99 10.11 7.23
N THR A 95 3.76 9.62 7.35
CA THR A 95 3.18 9.21 8.65
C THR A 95 3.85 7.95 9.21
N THR A 96 4.63 7.24 8.41
CA THR A 96 5.34 6.03 8.84
C THR A 96 6.83 6.19 8.51
N GLY A 97 7.68 5.89 9.49
CA GLY A 97 9.14 5.79 9.35
C GLY A 97 9.62 4.36 9.58
N LEU A 98 10.93 4.13 9.45
CA LEU A 98 11.56 2.85 9.78
C LEU A 98 12.52 3.03 10.95
N PHE A 99 12.41 2.13 11.92
CA PHE A 99 13.38 2.00 12.99
C PHE A 99 14.28 0.81 12.69
N THR A 100 15.59 1.00 12.86
CA THR A 100 16.64 0.01 12.63
C THR A 100 17.28 -0.38 13.94
N ILE A 101 17.32 -1.68 14.21
CA ILE A 101 17.98 -2.29 15.37
C ILE A 101 19.10 -3.21 14.91
N SER A 102 20.14 -3.32 15.74
CA SER A 102 21.19 -4.33 15.53
C SER A 102 20.65 -5.70 15.92
N ALA A 103 20.95 -6.72 15.11
CA ALA A 103 20.56 -8.11 15.39
C ALA A 103 21.11 -8.63 16.72
N LYS A 104 22.16 -8.00 17.30
CA LYS A 104 22.68 -8.35 18.62
C LYS A 104 21.66 -8.22 19.76
N TYR A 105 20.61 -7.42 19.57
CA TYR A 105 19.53 -7.26 20.53
C TYR A 105 18.42 -8.31 20.36
N LEU A 106 18.43 -9.04 19.24
CA LEU A 106 17.44 -10.05 18.85
C LEU A 106 17.97 -11.46 19.09
N VAL A 107 18.57 -11.69 20.26
CA VAL A 107 19.04 -13.02 20.67
C VAL A 107 17.82 -13.90 21.04
N ASP A 108 17.96 -15.22 20.91
CA ASP A 108 16.93 -16.20 21.32
C ASP A 108 15.57 -16.03 20.60
N ASP A 109 15.62 -15.75 19.29
CA ASP A 109 14.43 -15.54 18.44
C ASP A 109 13.45 -14.50 19.02
N ALA A 110 14.00 -13.46 19.65
CA ALA A 110 13.21 -12.41 20.28
C ALA A 110 12.32 -11.64 19.29
N PHE A 111 11.16 -11.23 19.79
CA PHE A 111 10.15 -10.48 19.06
C PHE A 111 10.17 -9.01 19.44
N VAL A 112 9.85 -8.13 18.50
CA VAL A 112 9.60 -6.72 18.80
C VAL A 112 8.10 -6.49 18.86
N ILE A 113 7.60 -6.03 20.00
CA ILE A 113 6.20 -5.67 20.17
C ILE A 113 6.04 -4.17 20.41
N ASN A 114 4.96 -3.57 19.90
CA ASN A 114 4.55 -2.24 20.32
C ASN A 114 3.81 -2.36 21.66
N ALA A 115 4.44 -1.91 22.75
CA ALA A 115 3.93 -2.05 24.12
C ALA A 115 2.67 -1.21 24.39
N GLY A 116 2.33 -0.25 23.52
CA GLY A 116 1.07 0.50 23.61
C GLY A 116 -0.11 -0.23 22.95
N THR A 117 0.14 -1.02 21.91
CA THR A 117 -0.94 -1.66 21.12
C THR A 117 -0.97 -3.18 21.25
N GLY A 118 0.08 -3.81 21.79
CA GLY A 118 0.26 -5.26 21.80
C GLY A 118 0.50 -5.85 20.40
N GLN A 119 0.86 -5.01 19.42
CA GLN A 119 1.12 -5.46 18.06
C GLN A 119 2.54 -5.99 17.93
N GLU A 120 2.70 -7.20 17.40
CA GLU A 120 3.99 -7.74 16.97
C GLU A 120 4.45 -7.08 15.67
N MET A 121 5.71 -6.67 15.64
CA MET A 121 6.32 -5.95 14.52
C MET A 121 6.99 -6.94 13.58
N THR A 122 6.70 -6.83 12.28
CA THR A 122 7.42 -7.61 11.27
C THR A 122 8.78 -6.99 11.04
N LEU A 123 9.82 -7.77 11.31
CA LEU A 123 11.21 -7.37 11.09
C LEU A 123 11.66 -7.70 9.67
N THR A 124 12.40 -6.77 9.06
CA THR A 124 13.00 -6.93 7.74
C THR A 124 14.52 -6.81 7.87
N ARG A 125 15.23 -7.90 7.56
CA ARG A 125 16.69 -7.95 7.60
C ARG A 125 17.30 -7.08 6.50
N ILE A 126 18.31 -6.31 6.86
CA ILE A 126 19.16 -5.52 5.96
C ILE A 126 20.61 -5.93 6.24
N MET A 127 21.34 -6.32 5.19
CA MET A 127 22.77 -6.62 5.29
C MET A 127 23.59 -5.35 5.06
N ASP A 128 24.57 -5.10 5.91
CA ASP A 128 25.59 -4.07 5.68
C ASP A 128 26.77 -4.62 4.86
N MET A 129 27.53 -3.73 4.23
CA MET A 129 28.72 -4.06 3.43
C MET A 129 29.85 -4.68 4.26
N ASP A 130 29.84 -4.45 5.58
CA ASP A 130 30.84 -4.92 6.53
C ASP A 130 30.47 -6.26 7.21
N GLY A 131 29.38 -6.91 6.77
CA GLY A 131 28.95 -8.21 7.30
C GLY A 131 28.20 -8.15 8.63
N SER A 132 27.81 -6.96 9.10
CA SER A 132 26.94 -6.78 10.27
C SER A 132 25.47 -6.93 9.89
N ASP A 133 24.70 -7.62 10.73
CA ASP A 133 23.26 -7.85 10.54
C ASP A 133 22.41 -6.81 11.27
N TYR A 134 21.54 -6.15 10.52
CA TYR A 134 20.56 -5.20 11.02
C TYR A 134 19.14 -5.63 10.65
N GLU A 135 18.19 -5.23 11.48
CA GLU A 135 16.77 -5.46 11.22
C GLU A 135 15.97 -4.16 11.33
N THR A 136 14.91 -4.06 10.54
CA THR A 136 14.07 -2.87 10.49
C THR A 136 12.60 -3.17 10.71
N PHE A 137 11.88 -2.25 11.33
CA PHE A 137 10.42 -2.31 11.49
C PHE A 137 9.77 -0.93 11.34
N PRO A 138 8.50 -0.88 10.91
CA PRO A 138 7.79 0.39 10.73
C PRO A 138 7.39 1.03 12.06
N VAL A 139 7.46 2.36 12.14
CA VAL A 139 6.99 3.17 13.28
C VAL A 139 6.04 4.27 12.79
N ASP A 140 4.95 4.55 13.51
CA ASP A 140 4.04 5.66 13.17
C ASP A 140 4.63 6.99 13.65
N VAL A 141 5.17 7.81 12.76
CA VAL A 141 5.77 9.09 13.18
C VAL A 141 4.75 10.23 13.31
N ASN A 142 3.48 9.97 13.06
CA ASN A 142 2.40 10.94 13.19
C ASN A 142 1.75 10.93 14.59
N GLN A 143 2.12 9.98 15.46
CA GLN A 143 1.56 9.82 16.80
C GLN A 143 2.65 9.33 17.78
N GLY A 144 2.62 9.77 19.03
CA GLY A 144 3.58 9.32 20.05
C GLY A 144 3.52 10.10 21.36
N PRO A 145 4.24 9.68 22.42
CA PRO A 145 5.32 8.68 22.42
C PRO A 145 4.86 7.24 22.12
N GLN A 146 5.72 6.47 21.47
CA GLN A 146 5.55 5.03 21.26
C GLN A 146 6.68 4.25 21.91
N THR A 147 6.32 3.14 22.52
CA THR A 147 7.25 2.24 23.21
C THR A 147 7.21 0.88 22.51
N PHE A 148 8.37 0.41 22.08
CA PHE A 148 8.56 -0.93 21.56
C PHE A 148 9.40 -1.73 22.55
N THR A 149 9.06 -2.99 22.77
CA THR A 149 9.81 -3.86 23.68
C THR A 149 10.29 -5.09 22.91
N ILE A 150 11.57 -5.41 23.06
CA ILE A 150 12.17 -6.65 22.60
C ILE A 150 11.91 -7.71 23.67
N VAL A 151 11.23 -8.78 23.28
CA VAL A 151 10.73 -9.83 24.17
C VAL A 151 11.27 -11.18 23.70
N PRO A 152 12.06 -11.89 24.52
CA PRO A 152 12.49 -13.26 24.22
C PRO A 152 11.32 -14.20 23.93
N GLN A 153 11.50 -15.18 23.05
CA GLN A 153 10.41 -16.08 22.62
C GLN A 153 9.77 -16.84 23.80
N ASP A 154 10.55 -17.26 24.78
CA ASP A 154 10.09 -17.99 25.97
C ASP A 154 9.30 -17.12 26.95
N GLN A 155 9.39 -15.79 26.81
CA GLN A 155 8.66 -14.80 27.62
C GLN A 155 7.53 -14.12 26.84
N LEU A 156 7.37 -14.44 25.55
CA LEU A 156 6.29 -13.91 24.73
C LEU A 156 4.96 -14.55 25.14
N LEU A 157 4.02 -13.71 25.52
CA LEU A 157 2.67 -14.12 25.92
C LEU A 157 1.65 -13.58 24.94
N HIS A 158 0.52 -14.29 24.82
CA HIS A 158 -0.57 -13.91 23.94
C HIS A 158 -1.87 -13.67 24.71
N ALA A 159 -2.71 -12.83 24.12
CA ALA A 159 -4.08 -12.63 24.55
C ALA A 159 -4.97 -12.42 23.33
N THR A 160 -6.21 -12.90 23.43
CA THR A 160 -7.21 -12.78 22.37
C THR A 160 -8.43 -12.02 22.87
N VAL A 161 -8.86 -11.00 22.12
CA VAL A 161 -10.14 -10.30 22.35
C VAL A 161 -11.11 -10.70 21.26
N ASN A 162 -12.14 -11.46 21.64
CA ASN A 162 -13.22 -11.87 20.76
C ASN A 162 -14.32 -10.80 20.75
N TYR A 163 -14.80 -10.45 19.56
CA TYR A 163 -15.95 -9.56 19.39
C TYR A 163 -17.13 -10.40 18.93
N LYS A 164 -18.17 -10.51 19.77
CA LYS A 164 -19.32 -11.38 19.52
C LYS A 164 -20.65 -10.63 19.66
N PHE A 165 -21.66 -11.05 18.92
CA PHE A 165 -23.03 -10.62 19.15
C PHE A 165 -23.61 -11.34 20.38
N ALA A 166 -24.74 -10.82 20.90
CA ALA A 166 -25.40 -11.41 22.06
C ALA A 166 -25.85 -12.88 21.86
N ASP A 167 -26.00 -13.34 20.62
CA ASP A 167 -26.30 -14.72 20.26
C ASP A 167 -25.05 -15.64 20.19
N GLY A 168 -23.86 -15.09 20.47
CA GLY A 168 -22.58 -15.79 20.45
C GLY A 168 -21.90 -15.86 19.09
N THR A 169 -22.50 -15.34 18.02
CA THR A 169 -21.89 -15.27 16.69
C THR A 169 -20.81 -14.19 16.60
N GLU A 170 -19.86 -14.34 15.67
CA GLU A 170 -18.75 -13.39 15.51
C GLU A 170 -19.24 -12.04 14.98
N ALA A 171 -18.95 -10.97 15.74
CA ALA A 171 -19.31 -9.60 15.38
C ALA A 171 -18.19 -8.88 14.62
N ALA A 172 -16.92 -9.19 14.95
CA ALA A 172 -15.75 -8.70 14.23
C ALA A 172 -14.56 -9.67 14.43
N PRO A 173 -13.55 -9.64 13.54
CA PRO A 173 -12.34 -10.44 13.69
C PRO A 173 -11.69 -10.24 15.05
N SER A 174 -11.33 -11.34 15.70
CA SER A 174 -10.72 -11.30 17.03
C SER A 174 -9.36 -10.61 16.98
N ALA A 175 -9.09 -9.75 17.96
CA ALA A 175 -7.78 -9.10 18.08
C ALA A 175 -6.82 -10.06 18.79
N LYS A 176 -5.74 -10.45 18.08
CA LYS A 176 -4.63 -11.21 18.64
C LYS A 176 -3.53 -10.26 19.04
N LEU A 177 -3.18 -10.27 20.31
CA LEU A 177 -2.23 -9.34 20.91
C LEU A 177 -1.10 -10.12 21.56
N SER A 178 0.09 -9.55 21.50
CA SER A 178 1.31 -10.09 22.10
C SER A 178 1.82 -9.13 23.18
N GLY A 179 2.40 -9.71 24.23
CA GLY A 179 2.85 -8.98 25.41
C GLY A 179 3.80 -9.83 26.27
N TYR A 180 4.07 -9.34 27.47
CA TYR A 180 4.90 -10.01 28.47
C TYR A 180 4.30 -9.83 29.87
N ALA A 181 4.78 -10.62 30.83
CA ALA A 181 4.32 -10.53 32.21
C ALA A 181 4.52 -9.11 32.78
N GLY A 182 3.49 -8.54 33.39
CA GLY A 182 3.55 -7.19 33.96
C GLY A 182 3.25 -6.04 32.98
N LEU A 183 3.07 -6.31 31.68
CA LEU A 183 2.63 -5.30 30.72
C LEU A 183 1.14 -4.96 30.92
N THR A 184 0.84 -3.73 31.34
CA THR A 184 -0.54 -3.25 31.63
C THR A 184 -1.03 -2.13 30.72
N THR A 185 -0.20 -1.68 29.77
CA THR A 185 -0.51 -0.51 28.91
C THR A 185 -1.32 -0.86 27.66
N VAL A 186 -1.51 -2.14 27.36
CA VAL A 186 -2.20 -2.59 26.15
C VAL A 186 -3.71 -2.59 26.35
N SER A 187 -4.40 -1.83 25.49
CA SER A 187 -5.86 -1.84 25.42
C SER A 187 -6.35 -2.10 23.99
N ALA A 188 -7.33 -3.00 23.87
CA ALA A 188 -7.98 -3.30 22.61
C ALA A 188 -9.22 -2.42 22.43
N LYS A 189 -9.21 -1.55 21.41
CA LYS A 189 -10.39 -0.75 21.08
C LYS A 189 -11.41 -1.59 20.34
N SER A 190 -12.63 -1.61 20.85
CA SER A 190 -13.73 -2.37 20.24
C SER A 190 -14.11 -1.75 18.89
N PRO A 191 -14.19 -2.55 17.81
CA PRO A 191 -14.63 -2.06 16.51
C PRO A 191 -16.03 -1.43 16.57
N THR A 192 -16.24 -0.35 15.83
CA THR A 192 -17.58 0.20 15.69
C THR A 192 -18.40 -0.69 14.75
N ILE A 193 -19.55 -1.19 15.22
CA ILE A 193 -20.49 -2.02 14.44
C ILE A 193 -21.82 -1.29 14.36
N SER A 194 -22.32 -1.02 13.15
CA SER A 194 -23.57 -0.25 12.98
C SER A 194 -24.78 -0.99 13.55
N GLY A 195 -25.64 -0.27 14.27
CA GLY A 195 -26.82 -0.83 14.92
C GLY A 195 -26.55 -1.57 16.23
N TYR A 196 -25.28 -1.70 16.64
CA TYR A 196 -24.89 -2.39 17.86
C TYR A 196 -23.97 -1.52 18.71
N THR A 197 -24.12 -1.61 20.03
CA THR A 197 -23.20 -1.00 20.99
C THR A 197 -22.43 -2.10 21.71
N PRO A 198 -21.08 -2.07 21.70
CA PRO A 198 -20.31 -2.99 22.51
C PRO A 198 -20.54 -2.69 23.99
N ASP A 199 -20.64 -3.73 24.81
CA ASP A 199 -20.67 -3.60 26.26
C ASP A 199 -19.41 -2.91 26.82
N GLN A 200 -18.27 -3.08 26.15
CA GLN A 200 -17.00 -2.44 26.47
C GLN A 200 -16.43 -1.74 25.24
N LYS A 201 -16.21 -0.42 25.30
CA LYS A 201 -15.61 0.36 24.20
C LYS A 201 -14.12 0.10 24.02
N GLU A 202 -13.47 -0.31 25.10
CA GLU A 202 -12.04 -0.58 25.17
C GLU A 202 -11.82 -1.62 26.26
N VAL A 203 -11.02 -2.64 25.95
CA VAL A 203 -10.72 -3.75 26.86
C VAL A 203 -9.26 -3.64 27.27
N ALA A 204 -9.00 -3.48 28.57
CA ALA A 204 -7.65 -3.58 29.12
C ALA A 204 -7.21 -5.05 29.09
N VAL A 205 -6.06 -5.31 28.49
CA VAL A 205 -5.55 -6.67 28.24
C VAL A 205 -4.41 -6.96 29.20
N ALA A 206 -4.48 -8.11 29.86
CA ALA A 206 -3.42 -8.62 30.71
C ALA A 206 -2.87 -9.91 30.11
N PHE A 207 -1.54 -10.06 30.17
CA PHE A 207 -0.84 -11.23 29.65
C PHE A 207 -0.51 -12.20 30.79
N ALA A 208 -0.71 -13.50 30.55
CA ALA A 208 -0.43 -14.57 31.50
C ALA A 208 0.07 -15.82 30.75
N PRO A 209 0.77 -16.77 31.43
CA PRO A 209 1.27 -17.99 30.80
C PRO A 209 0.18 -18.83 30.13
N THR A 210 -1.01 -18.87 30.73
CA THR A 210 -2.20 -19.41 30.06
C THR A 210 -2.85 -18.26 29.28
N GLU A 211 -2.99 -18.42 27.97
CA GLU A 211 -3.57 -17.40 27.09
C GLU A 211 -4.93 -16.93 27.62
N LYS A 212 -5.03 -15.62 27.88
CA LYS A 212 -6.28 -15.02 28.33
C LYS A 212 -7.15 -14.67 27.13
N THR A 213 -8.42 -14.99 27.25
CA THR A 213 -9.43 -14.63 26.26
C THR A 213 -10.44 -13.66 26.88
N TYR A 214 -10.65 -12.54 26.20
CA TYR A 214 -11.64 -11.54 26.54
C TYR A 214 -12.78 -11.61 25.53
N THR A 215 -14.00 -11.31 25.95
CA THR A 215 -15.16 -11.25 25.05
C THR A 215 -15.86 -9.92 25.22
N VAL A 216 -15.99 -9.18 24.12
CA VAL A 216 -16.82 -7.98 24.00
C VAL A 216 -18.12 -8.39 23.33
N THR A 217 -19.24 -8.10 23.98
CA THR A 217 -20.57 -8.46 23.49
C THR A 217 -21.28 -7.25 22.91
N TYR A 218 -21.73 -7.38 21.67
CA TYR A 218 -22.47 -6.35 20.96
C TYR A 218 -23.98 -6.53 21.15
N LYS A 219 -24.63 -5.49 21.69
CA LYS A 219 -26.07 -5.45 21.89
C LYS A 219 -26.73 -4.57 20.83
N ALA A 220 -27.81 -5.05 20.23
CA ALA A 220 -28.58 -4.27 19.28
C ALA A 220 -29.17 -3.03 19.96
N ASN A 221 -29.12 -1.89 19.27
CA ASN A 221 -29.70 -0.64 19.75
C ASN A 221 -31.24 -0.70 19.62
N PRO A 222 -32.01 -0.14 20.58
CA PRO A 222 -33.47 -0.22 20.56
C PRO A 222 -34.05 0.51 19.34
N THR A 223 -34.93 -0.15 18.58
CA THR A 223 -35.68 0.42 17.45
C THR A 223 -37.05 0.94 17.90
N THR A 224 -37.30 2.24 17.72
CA THR A 224 -38.62 2.87 17.95
C THR A 224 -39.39 2.97 16.62
N PRO A 225 -40.68 2.60 16.55
CA PRO A 225 -41.45 2.66 15.30
C PRO A 225 -41.95 4.09 14.97
N THR A 226 -41.88 4.45 13.68
CA THR A 226 -42.24 5.77 13.11
C THR A 226 -43.73 5.90 12.78
N ALA A 227 -44.32 7.07 13.04
CA ALA A 227 -45.58 7.55 12.47
C ALA A 227 -45.37 8.87 11.69
N THR A 228 -46.18 9.06 10.64
CA THR A 228 -46.13 10.07 9.57
C THR A 228 -46.75 11.42 9.95
N GLU A 229 -46.08 12.56 9.66
CA GLU A 229 -46.56 13.72 8.85
C GLU A 229 -45.81 15.06 9.09
N SER A 230 -45.52 15.72 7.95
CA SER A 230 -45.36 17.16 7.62
C SER A 230 -44.44 18.15 8.38
N SER A 231 -43.52 18.73 7.58
CA SER A 231 -42.95 20.10 7.59
C SER A 231 -42.47 20.75 8.90
N ALA A 232 -41.14 20.78 9.08
CA ALA A 232 -40.37 22.01 9.33
C ALA A 232 -38.85 21.69 9.38
N SER A 233 -38.05 22.59 8.81
CA SER A 233 -36.59 22.56 8.81
C SER A 233 -35.99 22.49 10.21
N SER A 234 -35.09 21.54 10.47
CA SER A 234 -33.76 21.79 11.06
C SER A 234 -32.97 20.48 11.20
N SER A 235 -31.65 20.63 11.07
CA SER A 235 -30.58 19.65 11.25
C SER A 235 -30.79 18.71 12.45
N THR A 236 -30.49 17.41 12.29
CA THR A 236 -29.57 16.61 13.13
C THR A 236 -29.34 15.24 12.49
N ALA A 237 -28.13 14.72 12.72
CA ALA A 237 -27.46 13.63 12.04
C ALA A 237 -28.19 12.28 12.10
N ASP A 238 -28.31 11.73 10.90
CA ASP A 238 -28.92 10.47 10.49
C ASP A 238 -27.99 9.27 10.80
N GLU A 239 -28.63 8.12 10.98
CA GLU A 239 -28.05 6.80 11.28
C GLU A 239 -26.79 6.46 10.45
N ALA A 240 -25.71 6.02 11.11
CA ALA A 240 -24.50 5.60 10.41
C ALA A 240 -24.50 4.09 10.14
N THR A 241 -25.05 3.67 9.00
CA THR A 241 -24.65 2.43 8.31
C THR A 241 -23.12 2.38 8.24
N THR A 242 -22.47 1.36 8.82
CA THR A 242 -21.00 1.23 8.77
C THR A 242 -20.59 0.98 7.32
N PHE A 243 -19.99 2.00 6.73
CA PHE A 243 -19.56 1.99 5.34
C PHE A 243 -18.33 1.09 5.19
N THR A 244 -18.44 -0.01 4.43
CA THR A 244 -17.27 -0.83 4.08
C THR A 244 -16.43 -0.11 3.03
N PRO A 245 -15.15 0.21 3.30
CA PRO A 245 -14.31 0.85 2.30
C PRO A 245 -14.16 0.00 1.05
N PHE A 246 -13.98 0.62 -0.11
CA PHE A 246 -13.65 -0.11 -1.34
C PHE A 246 -12.82 0.76 -2.28
N LYS A 247 -12.15 0.11 -3.23
CA LYS A 247 -11.31 0.81 -4.21
C LYS A 247 -12.04 0.97 -5.54
N ILE A 248 -11.98 2.17 -6.08
CA ILE A 248 -12.48 2.51 -7.42
C ILE A 248 -11.33 2.96 -8.31
N TYR A 249 -11.54 2.91 -9.63
CA TYR A 249 -10.65 3.51 -10.61
C TYR A 249 -11.39 4.56 -11.46
N GLY A 250 -10.66 5.56 -11.96
CA GLY A 250 -11.19 6.56 -12.89
C GLY A 250 -11.27 6.07 -14.35
N LYS A 251 -12.46 6.17 -14.96
CA LYS A 251 -12.73 5.87 -16.37
C LYS A 251 -12.54 7.08 -17.30
N ARG A 252 -12.80 8.29 -16.79
CA ARG A 252 -12.74 9.57 -17.50
C ARG A 252 -11.94 10.59 -16.71
N ALA A 253 -11.62 11.71 -17.35
CA ALA A 253 -11.02 12.84 -16.65
C ALA A 253 -11.98 13.36 -15.56
N LEU A 254 -11.45 13.65 -14.37
CA LEU A 254 -12.25 14.08 -13.22
C LEU A 254 -11.42 14.94 -12.27
N TYR A 255 -12.11 15.64 -11.38
CA TYR A 255 -11.52 16.36 -10.26
C TYR A 255 -11.95 15.72 -8.94
N THR A 256 -11.12 15.87 -7.91
CA THR A 256 -11.56 15.73 -6.51
C THR A 256 -11.92 17.10 -5.93
N TYR A 257 -12.77 17.10 -4.92
CA TYR A 257 -13.36 18.31 -4.36
C TYR A 257 -13.27 18.32 -2.84
N LYS A 258 -13.16 19.51 -2.25
CA LYS A 258 -13.19 19.67 -0.78
C LYS A 258 -14.52 19.22 -0.16
N ASN A 259 -15.63 19.35 -0.89
CA ASN A 259 -16.98 19.09 -0.42
C ASN A 259 -17.79 18.24 -1.42
N ALA A 260 -18.87 17.60 -0.96
CA ALA A 260 -19.75 16.78 -1.79
C ALA A 260 -20.50 17.58 -2.88
N THR A 261 -20.79 18.86 -2.63
CA THR A 261 -21.38 19.75 -3.64
C THR A 261 -20.28 20.41 -4.46
N PHE A 262 -20.09 19.91 -5.68
CA PHE A 262 -18.94 20.26 -6.52
C PHE A 262 -19.01 21.68 -7.06
N LYS A 263 -18.04 22.51 -6.68
CA LYS A 263 -17.84 23.87 -7.21
C LYS A 263 -16.44 24.04 -7.79
N LYS A 264 -16.27 24.91 -8.79
CA LYS A 264 -14.99 25.11 -9.49
C LYS A 264 -13.87 25.55 -8.53
N ASN A 265 -14.17 26.43 -7.57
CA ASN A 265 -13.24 26.92 -6.55
C ASN A 265 -12.92 25.90 -5.43
N GLN A 266 -13.61 24.76 -5.40
CA GLN A 266 -13.39 23.69 -4.42
C GLN A 266 -12.61 22.50 -4.99
N ARG A 267 -12.17 22.58 -6.24
CA ARG A 267 -11.34 21.53 -6.88
C ARG A 267 -10.00 21.44 -6.15
N VAL A 268 -9.61 20.23 -5.80
CA VAL A 268 -8.34 19.94 -5.11
C VAL A 268 -7.33 19.39 -6.11
N SER A 269 -7.64 18.24 -6.72
CA SER A 269 -6.74 17.56 -7.65
C SER A 269 -7.44 17.27 -8.97
N HIS A 270 -6.71 17.41 -10.08
CA HIS A 270 -7.16 17.02 -11.42
C HIS A 270 -6.51 15.69 -11.83
N TYR A 271 -7.33 14.80 -12.37
CA TYR A 271 -6.90 13.54 -12.96
C TYR A 271 -7.34 13.46 -14.41
N ALA A 272 -6.38 13.34 -15.32
CA ALA A 272 -6.63 13.15 -16.73
C ALA A 272 -7.22 11.76 -17.01
N GLN A 273 -7.90 11.62 -18.15
CA GLN A 273 -8.35 10.31 -18.62
C GLN A 273 -7.15 9.45 -18.98
N LYS A 274 -7.13 8.23 -18.44
CA LYS A 274 -6.03 7.28 -18.64
C LYS A 274 -6.50 5.94 -19.15
N SER A 275 -5.57 5.22 -19.79
CA SER A 275 -5.78 3.80 -20.05
C SER A 275 -5.93 3.05 -18.73
N LYS A 276 -6.67 1.94 -18.76
CA LYS A 276 -7.03 1.20 -17.54
C LYS A 276 -5.80 0.82 -16.70
N ALA A 277 -4.66 0.48 -17.31
CA ALA A 277 -3.42 0.13 -16.62
C ALA A 277 -2.82 1.24 -15.74
N TYR A 278 -3.19 2.50 -16.00
CA TYR A 278 -2.67 3.69 -15.33
C TYR A 278 -3.79 4.58 -14.76
N ALA A 279 -5.03 4.10 -14.79
CA ALA A 279 -6.17 4.84 -14.27
C ALA A 279 -5.95 5.22 -12.80
N PRO A 280 -6.32 6.44 -12.38
CA PRO A 280 -6.19 6.83 -10.97
C PRO A 280 -7.04 5.89 -10.12
N ILE A 281 -6.51 5.47 -8.98
CA ILE A 281 -7.19 4.64 -7.99
C ILE A 281 -7.56 5.53 -6.81
N PHE A 282 -8.76 5.32 -6.28
CA PHE A 282 -9.20 5.97 -5.06
C PHE A 282 -9.72 4.95 -4.07
N GLU A 283 -9.40 5.15 -2.80
CA GLU A 283 -10.00 4.42 -1.70
C GLU A 283 -11.18 5.22 -1.18
N VAL A 284 -12.36 4.63 -1.31
CA VAL A 284 -13.62 5.21 -0.84
C VAL A 284 -13.83 4.74 0.58
N VAL A 285 -14.10 5.68 1.48
CA VAL A 285 -14.35 5.46 2.91
C VAL A 285 -15.71 5.97 3.35
N GLY A 286 -16.50 6.53 2.42
CA GLY A 286 -17.88 6.93 2.68
C GLY A 286 -18.62 7.36 1.43
N THR A 287 -19.90 7.66 1.60
CA THR A 287 -20.74 8.29 0.58
C THR A 287 -21.36 9.57 1.12
N ALA A 288 -21.64 10.50 0.21
CA ALA A 288 -22.40 11.71 0.49
C ALA A 288 -23.32 12.04 -0.69
N LYS A 289 -24.31 12.89 -0.48
CA LYS A 289 -25.13 13.46 -1.56
C LYS A 289 -24.78 14.93 -1.75
N SER A 290 -24.75 15.41 -2.99
CA SER A 290 -24.72 16.86 -3.26
C SER A 290 -26.03 17.51 -2.81
N THR A 291 -26.06 18.84 -2.76
CA THR A 291 -27.32 19.60 -2.53
C THR A 291 -28.42 19.26 -3.54
N SER A 292 -28.03 18.88 -4.76
CA SER A 292 -28.95 18.39 -5.80
C SER A 292 -29.21 16.88 -5.76
N GLY A 293 -28.83 16.18 -4.68
CA GLY A 293 -29.12 14.76 -4.47
C GLY A 293 -28.18 13.76 -5.18
N HIS A 294 -27.16 14.20 -5.93
CA HIS A 294 -26.27 13.27 -6.62
C HIS A 294 -25.31 12.58 -5.65
N LEU A 295 -25.18 11.25 -5.79
CA LEU A 295 -24.23 10.47 -5.00
C LEU A 295 -22.77 10.87 -5.30
N ARG A 296 -21.98 10.92 -4.23
CA ARG A 296 -20.55 11.23 -4.19
C ARG A 296 -19.85 10.23 -3.29
N TYR A 297 -18.64 9.89 -3.67
CA TYR A 297 -17.74 9.08 -2.85
C TYR A 297 -16.85 10.00 -2.04
N LYS A 298 -16.76 9.75 -0.72
CA LYS A 298 -15.79 10.35 0.18
C LYS A 298 -14.54 9.48 0.17
N LEU A 299 -13.39 10.10 -0.09
CA LEU A 299 -12.10 9.43 -0.22
C LEU A 299 -11.36 9.41 1.12
N ALA A 300 -10.40 8.51 1.25
CA ALA A 300 -9.58 8.37 2.46
C ALA A 300 -8.81 9.65 2.84
N ASP A 301 -8.48 10.50 1.86
CA ASP A 301 -7.84 11.81 2.07
C ASP A 301 -8.82 12.92 2.49
N GLY A 302 -10.10 12.59 2.72
CA GLY A 302 -11.16 13.52 3.09
C GLY A 302 -11.79 14.28 1.93
N THR A 303 -11.29 14.12 0.70
CA THR A 303 -11.88 14.76 -0.49
C THR A 303 -13.04 13.94 -1.06
N TYR A 304 -13.73 14.51 -2.05
CA TYR A 304 -14.91 13.90 -2.68
C TYR A 304 -14.71 13.72 -4.18
N VAL A 305 -15.21 12.61 -4.72
CA VAL A 305 -15.25 12.32 -6.16
C VAL A 305 -16.65 11.87 -6.60
N THR A 306 -16.94 12.00 -7.89
CA THR A 306 -18.22 11.56 -8.45
C THR A 306 -18.42 10.06 -8.25
N ALA A 307 -19.63 9.64 -7.89
CA ALA A 307 -20.03 8.23 -7.89
C ALA A 307 -20.67 7.79 -9.22
N ASN A 308 -20.67 8.66 -10.23
CA ASN A 308 -21.25 8.34 -11.53
C ASN A 308 -20.44 7.22 -12.23
N ALA A 309 -21.12 6.14 -12.58
CA ALA A 309 -20.54 4.94 -13.20
C ALA A 309 -19.86 5.20 -14.57
N ASP A 310 -20.12 6.32 -15.24
CA ASP A 310 -19.41 6.73 -16.45
C ASP A 310 -17.99 7.23 -16.15
N TYR A 311 -17.78 7.79 -14.97
CA TYR A 311 -16.54 8.41 -14.55
C TYR A 311 -15.69 7.50 -13.68
N VAL A 312 -16.30 6.62 -12.89
CA VAL A 312 -15.60 5.71 -11.97
C VAL A 312 -16.19 4.31 -12.03
N GLY A 313 -15.45 3.32 -11.52
CA GLY A 313 -15.98 1.97 -11.32
C GLY A 313 -15.13 1.19 -10.32
N ALA A 314 -15.67 0.08 -9.80
CA ALA A 314 -14.95 -0.79 -8.87
C ALA A 314 -13.60 -1.25 -9.46
N LEU A 315 -12.54 -1.21 -8.66
CA LEU A 315 -11.18 -1.56 -9.06
C LEU A 315 -11.01 -3.05 -9.38
N TYR A 316 -11.72 -3.92 -8.66
CA TYR A 316 -11.60 -5.36 -8.81
C TYR A 316 -12.73 -5.93 -9.66
N TRP A 317 -12.41 -6.99 -10.40
CA TRP A 317 -13.39 -7.83 -11.08
C TRP A 317 -14.26 -8.57 -10.06
N GLN A 318 -15.57 -8.63 -10.29
CA GLN A 318 -16.54 -9.21 -9.32
C GLN A 318 -16.99 -10.63 -9.69
N GLY A 319 -16.90 -11.03 -10.95
CA GLY A 319 -17.33 -12.35 -11.42
C GLY A 319 -16.22 -13.40 -11.46
N MET A 320 -16.60 -14.67 -11.48
CA MET A 320 -15.71 -15.78 -11.83
C MET A 320 -15.52 -15.82 -13.35
N TYR A 321 -14.27 -15.70 -13.81
CA TYR A 321 -13.91 -15.73 -15.23
C TYR A 321 -12.91 -16.84 -15.47
N GLN A 322 -13.26 -17.82 -16.30
CA GLN A 322 -12.41 -18.98 -16.61
C GLN A 322 -11.14 -18.60 -17.39
N LYS A 323 -11.15 -17.44 -18.07
CA LYS A 323 -9.99 -16.90 -18.78
C LYS A 323 -9.75 -15.45 -18.39
N LEU A 324 -8.49 -15.15 -18.08
CA LEU A 324 -7.99 -13.80 -17.88
C LEU A 324 -6.82 -13.53 -18.82
N TYR A 325 -6.63 -12.27 -19.18
CA TYR A 325 -5.52 -11.81 -19.99
C TYR A 325 -4.75 -10.76 -19.22
N VAL A 326 -3.43 -10.89 -19.17
CA VAL A 326 -2.56 -9.88 -18.57
C VAL A 326 -2.51 -8.66 -19.47
N THR A 327 -2.93 -7.50 -18.98
CA THR A 327 -3.04 -6.28 -19.79
C THR A 327 -2.05 -5.18 -19.41
N ASN A 328 -1.50 -5.22 -18.20
CA ASN A 328 -0.53 -4.21 -17.77
C ASN A 328 0.80 -4.36 -18.53
N PRO A 329 1.42 -3.26 -18.99
CA PRO A 329 2.73 -3.28 -19.64
C PRO A 329 3.84 -3.91 -18.77
N LYS A 330 3.68 -3.87 -17.44
CA LYS A 330 4.60 -4.49 -16.48
C LYS A 330 4.38 -5.98 -16.27
N GLY A 331 3.36 -6.60 -16.89
CA GLY A 331 2.98 -7.98 -16.60
C GLY A 331 2.29 -8.13 -15.24
N THR A 332 2.09 -9.35 -14.74
CA THR A 332 1.56 -9.63 -13.40
C THR A 332 2.25 -10.86 -12.81
N ASN A 333 2.38 -10.93 -11.49
CA ASN A 333 2.95 -12.10 -10.81
C ASN A 333 1.85 -13.05 -10.35
N ALA A 334 2.18 -14.33 -10.31
CA ALA A 334 1.46 -15.39 -9.61
C ALA A 334 2.12 -15.70 -8.27
N TYR A 335 1.30 -16.13 -7.31
CA TYR A 335 1.70 -16.41 -5.94
C TYR A 335 1.22 -17.80 -5.51
N ASP A 336 1.89 -18.45 -4.55
CA ASP A 336 1.47 -19.77 -4.02
C ASP A 336 0.26 -19.71 -3.07
N GLY A 337 -0.19 -18.50 -2.72
CA GLY A 337 -1.34 -18.28 -1.85
C GLY A 337 -2.08 -16.98 -2.13
N THR A 338 -3.13 -16.72 -1.35
CA THR A 338 -4.00 -15.55 -1.51
C THR A 338 -3.38 -14.26 -0.92
N ARG A 339 -2.38 -14.41 -0.03
CA ARG A 339 -1.55 -13.32 0.50
C ARG A 339 -0.35 -13.07 -0.43
N PHE A 340 -0.37 -11.92 -1.09
CA PHE A 340 0.65 -11.55 -2.08
C PHE A 340 1.83 -10.90 -1.38
N ALA A 341 2.93 -11.63 -1.28
CA ALA A 341 4.20 -11.17 -0.72
C ALA A 341 5.33 -11.54 -1.67
N GLN A 342 6.50 -10.92 -1.52
CA GLN A 342 7.65 -11.24 -2.38
C GLN A 342 8.11 -12.69 -2.18
N ALA A 343 8.09 -13.21 -0.95
CA ALA A 343 8.45 -14.60 -0.63
C ALA A 343 7.52 -15.63 -1.27
N THR A 344 6.24 -15.29 -1.48
CA THR A 344 5.25 -16.20 -2.08
C THR A 344 5.17 -16.09 -3.60
N LYS A 345 6.03 -15.26 -4.21
CA LYS A 345 6.02 -15.00 -5.65
C LYS A 345 6.60 -16.19 -6.41
N GLN A 346 5.79 -16.77 -7.28
CA GLN A 346 6.14 -17.98 -8.03
C GLN A 346 6.55 -17.67 -9.47
N LYS A 347 5.67 -17.04 -10.25
CA LYS A 347 5.88 -16.85 -11.69
C LYS A 347 5.48 -15.47 -12.17
N HIS A 348 6.27 -14.89 -13.07
CA HIS A 348 5.91 -13.66 -13.76
C HIS A 348 5.25 -13.94 -15.12
N TYR A 349 4.07 -13.37 -15.34
CA TYR A 349 3.35 -13.41 -16.61
C TYR A 349 3.45 -12.07 -17.35
N ARG A 350 3.94 -12.13 -18.58
CA ARG A 350 4.11 -10.95 -19.44
C ARG A 350 2.77 -10.45 -19.98
N GLN A 351 2.73 -9.18 -20.39
CA GLN A 351 1.59 -8.60 -21.07
C GLN A 351 1.13 -9.47 -22.26
N GLY A 352 -0.18 -9.66 -22.39
CA GLY A 352 -0.83 -10.47 -23.42
C GLY A 352 -0.97 -11.96 -23.08
N THR A 353 -0.36 -12.44 -21.98
CA THR A 353 -0.50 -13.84 -21.55
C THR A 353 -1.96 -14.16 -21.22
N ALA A 354 -2.46 -15.28 -21.75
CA ALA A 354 -3.75 -15.85 -21.38
C ALA A 354 -3.56 -16.77 -20.17
N LEU A 355 -4.40 -16.61 -19.16
CA LEU A 355 -4.40 -17.34 -17.91
C LEU A 355 -5.70 -18.13 -17.80
N THR A 356 -5.61 -19.41 -17.50
CA THR A 356 -6.77 -20.27 -17.22
C THR A 356 -7.01 -20.28 -15.72
N VAL A 357 -8.23 -19.93 -15.33
CA VAL A 357 -8.64 -19.72 -13.94
C VAL A 357 -9.65 -20.79 -13.55
N VAL A 358 -9.48 -21.34 -12.36
CA VAL A 358 -10.37 -22.37 -11.79
C VAL A 358 -11.23 -21.85 -10.66
N LYS A 359 -10.76 -20.83 -9.92
CA LYS A 359 -11.47 -20.30 -8.75
C LYS A 359 -11.31 -18.78 -8.63
N GLN A 360 -12.34 -18.13 -8.12
CA GLN A 360 -12.30 -16.73 -7.69
C GLN A 360 -12.46 -16.68 -6.17
N THR A 361 -11.59 -15.93 -5.51
CA THR A 361 -11.60 -15.75 -4.05
C THR A 361 -11.57 -14.26 -3.73
N GLN A 362 -12.23 -13.85 -2.65
CA GLN A 362 -12.12 -12.50 -2.11
C GLN A 362 -11.24 -12.51 -0.86
N VAL A 363 -10.31 -11.57 -0.78
CA VAL A 363 -9.51 -11.29 0.42
C VAL A 363 -9.78 -9.84 0.81
N GLY A 364 -10.63 -9.66 1.81
CA GLY A 364 -11.33 -8.40 2.04
C GLY A 364 -12.03 -7.94 0.76
N GLN A 365 -11.81 -6.68 0.38
CA GLN A 365 -12.45 -6.06 -0.78
C GLN A 365 -11.71 -6.29 -2.10
N THR A 366 -10.75 -7.22 -2.09
CA THR A 366 -9.86 -7.46 -3.21
C THR A 366 -10.09 -8.83 -3.82
N THR A 367 -10.22 -8.87 -5.14
CA THR A 367 -10.41 -10.14 -5.87
C THR A 367 -9.08 -10.79 -6.18
N ARG A 368 -9.04 -12.12 -6.05
CA ARG A 368 -7.94 -13.00 -6.43
C ARG A 368 -8.48 -14.15 -7.27
N TYR A 369 -7.68 -14.64 -8.21
CA TYR A 369 -8.03 -15.74 -9.08
C TYR A 369 -7.00 -16.85 -8.99
N GLU A 370 -7.45 -18.06 -8.70
CA GLU A 370 -6.63 -19.27 -8.70
C GLU A 370 -6.51 -19.81 -10.13
N LEU A 371 -5.29 -20.11 -10.53
CA LEU A 371 -4.95 -20.68 -11.82
C LEU A 371 -4.96 -22.20 -11.75
N THR A 372 -4.98 -22.87 -12.91
CA THR A 372 -4.99 -24.34 -13.00
C THR A 372 -3.80 -25.04 -12.33
N ASN A 373 -2.71 -24.32 -12.06
CA ASN A 373 -1.53 -24.83 -11.36
C ASN A 373 -1.54 -24.51 -9.85
N GLY A 374 -2.67 -24.10 -9.28
CA GLY A 374 -2.83 -23.77 -7.86
C GLY A 374 -2.30 -22.39 -7.45
N THR A 375 -1.66 -21.64 -8.35
CA THR A 375 -1.15 -20.30 -8.04
C THR A 375 -2.23 -19.22 -8.19
N TYR A 376 -2.07 -18.09 -7.51
CA TYR A 376 -3.04 -17.00 -7.48
C TYR A 376 -2.54 -15.75 -8.21
N VAL A 377 -3.42 -15.08 -8.96
CA VAL A 377 -3.17 -13.78 -9.60
C VAL A 377 -4.19 -12.72 -9.15
N THR A 378 -3.82 -11.44 -9.29
CA THR A 378 -4.70 -10.33 -8.89
C THR A 378 -5.94 -10.23 -9.78
N GLY A 379 -7.09 -9.91 -9.19
CA GLY A 379 -8.31 -9.53 -9.91
C GLY A 379 -8.42 -8.01 -10.16
N ASN A 380 -7.34 -7.26 -9.98
CA ASN A 380 -7.33 -5.82 -10.21
C ASN A 380 -7.38 -5.50 -11.73
N LYS A 381 -8.33 -4.63 -12.10
CA LYS A 381 -8.61 -4.21 -13.49
C LYS A 381 -7.44 -3.50 -14.19
N GLN A 382 -6.48 -2.94 -13.46
CA GLN A 382 -5.26 -2.38 -14.04
C GLN A 382 -4.29 -3.44 -14.55
N TRP A 383 -4.42 -4.69 -14.07
CA TRP A 383 -3.46 -5.76 -14.29
C TRP A 383 -3.97 -6.82 -15.25
N VAL A 384 -5.22 -7.24 -15.08
CA VAL A 384 -5.83 -8.31 -15.85
C VAL A 384 -7.21 -7.93 -16.40
N SER A 385 -7.67 -8.64 -17.42
CA SER A 385 -8.98 -8.45 -18.04
C SER A 385 -9.56 -9.79 -18.51
N PRO A 386 -10.86 -10.06 -18.32
CA PRO A 386 -11.52 -11.22 -18.93
C PRO A 386 -11.72 -11.05 -20.44
N THR A 387 -11.76 -9.80 -20.91
CA THR A 387 -11.81 -9.48 -22.34
C THR A 387 -10.41 -9.59 -22.94
N LYS A 388 -10.30 -10.39 -24.00
CA LYS A 388 -9.05 -10.56 -24.77
C LYS A 388 -8.58 -9.21 -25.34
N PRO A 389 -7.36 -8.74 -25.01
CA PRO A 389 -6.84 -7.51 -25.59
C PRO A 389 -6.51 -7.73 -27.07
N ARG A 390 -6.60 -6.65 -27.85
CA ARG A 390 -6.11 -6.65 -29.23
C ARG A 390 -4.59 -6.69 -29.22
N LEU A 391 -4.03 -7.88 -29.39
CA LEU A 391 -2.58 -8.10 -29.49
C LEU A 391 -2.11 -7.74 -30.89
N VAL A 392 -1.30 -6.69 -31.00
CA VAL A 392 -0.61 -6.35 -32.24
C VAL A 392 0.75 -7.04 -32.20
N LYS A 393 0.98 -7.99 -33.11
CA LYS A 393 2.25 -8.73 -33.19
C LYS A 393 3.26 -8.07 -34.12
N GLN A 394 2.77 -7.39 -35.16
CA GLN A 394 3.60 -6.69 -36.12
C GLN A 394 2.93 -5.39 -36.56
N VAL A 395 3.75 -4.41 -36.93
CA VAL A 395 3.28 -3.18 -37.57
C VAL A 395 4.10 -2.85 -38.80
N LYS A 396 3.45 -2.43 -39.87
CA LYS A 396 4.08 -1.86 -41.06
C LYS A 396 4.11 -0.33 -40.95
N VAL A 397 5.28 0.26 -41.18
CA VAL A 397 5.49 1.71 -41.14
C VAL A 397 4.97 2.36 -42.43
N LYS A 398 4.02 3.29 -42.32
CA LYS A 398 3.41 4.02 -43.44
C LYS A 398 4.12 5.32 -43.78
N ARG A 399 4.68 5.98 -42.76
CA ARG A 399 5.38 7.28 -42.85
C ARG A 399 6.63 7.21 -42.00
N THR A 400 7.63 8.04 -42.27
CA THR A 400 8.85 8.08 -41.44
C THR A 400 8.47 8.33 -39.97
N ILE A 401 8.89 7.42 -39.08
CA ILE A 401 8.66 7.51 -37.63
C ILE A 401 9.98 7.61 -36.87
N ARG A 402 9.90 7.95 -35.59
CA ARG A 402 11.04 7.96 -34.66
C ARG A 402 10.93 6.77 -33.69
N LEU A 403 12.07 6.14 -33.42
CA LEU A 403 12.26 5.20 -32.34
C LEU A 403 12.80 5.96 -31.12
N TYR A 404 12.21 5.70 -29.97
CA TYR A 404 12.58 6.30 -28.70
C TYR A 404 12.98 5.24 -27.68
N ARG A 405 13.93 5.55 -26.78
CA ARG A 405 14.33 4.63 -25.71
C ARG A 405 13.20 4.42 -24.70
N ASP A 406 12.49 5.49 -24.38
CA ASP A 406 11.45 5.55 -23.36
C ASP A 406 10.05 5.69 -23.96
N VAL A 407 9.03 5.36 -23.16
CA VAL A 407 7.62 5.41 -23.57
C VAL A 407 7.09 6.85 -23.74
N ASN A 408 7.70 7.84 -23.09
CA ASN A 408 7.28 9.24 -23.19
C ASN A 408 7.77 9.88 -24.50
N GLY A 409 8.80 9.30 -25.11
CA GLY A 409 9.40 9.80 -26.34
C GLY A 409 10.41 10.93 -26.08
N SER A 410 11.05 10.93 -24.93
CA SER A 410 12.02 11.94 -24.52
C SER A 410 13.40 11.69 -25.13
N THR A 411 13.81 10.43 -25.26
CA THR A 411 15.15 10.05 -25.75
C THR A 411 15.07 9.46 -27.15
N PHE A 412 15.33 10.29 -28.16
CA PHE A 412 15.39 9.86 -29.56
C PHE A 412 16.56 8.91 -29.81
N ILE A 413 16.32 7.83 -30.55
CA ILE A 413 17.37 6.88 -30.99
C ILE A 413 17.63 7.04 -32.48
N LYS A 414 16.62 6.77 -33.32
CA LYS A 414 16.77 6.83 -34.78
C LYS A 414 15.44 7.02 -35.49
N ARG A 415 15.52 7.38 -36.78
CA ARG A 415 14.36 7.39 -37.69
C ARG A 415 14.18 6.02 -38.34
N ILE A 416 12.94 5.64 -38.61
CA ILE A 416 12.57 4.42 -39.35
C ILE A 416 11.78 4.85 -40.58
N LYS A 417 12.27 4.47 -41.76
CA LYS A 417 11.66 4.81 -43.06
C LYS A 417 10.36 4.02 -43.31
N PRO A 418 9.45 4.52 -44.16
CA PRO A 418 8.27 3.80 -44.61
C PRO A 418 8.59 2.42 -45.21
N GLY A 419 7.61 1.52 -45.19
CA GLY A 419 7.70 0.17 -45.77
C GLY A 419 8.31 -0.88 -44.85
N LYS A 420 9.01 -0.49 -43.78
CA LYS A 420 9.57 -1.42 -42.79
C LYS A 420 8.46 -2.08 -41.97
N THR A 421 8.57 -3.39 -41.75
CA THR A 421 7.74 -4.16 -40.82
C THR A 421 8.52 -4.38 -39.53
N LEU A 422 7.89 -4.11 -38.38
CA LEU A 422 8.49 -4.20 -37.07
C LEU A 422 7.70 -5.18 -36.21
N THR A 423 8.40 -6.07 -35.51
CA THR A 423 7.79 -6.95 -34.49
C THR A 423 7.48 -6.13 -33.25
N VAL A 424 6.23 -6.23 -32.79
CA VAL A 424 5.73 -5.60 -31.57
C VAL A 424 5.78 -6.62 -30.44
N THR A 425 6.49 -6.27 -29.38
CA THR A 425 6.68 -7.14 -28.19
C THR A 425 5.77 -6.75 -27.03
N GLY A 426 5.05 -5.64 -27.15
CA GLY A 426 4.09 -5.17 -26.16
C GLY A 426 3.58 -3.77 -26.49
N TRP A 427 2.73 -3.23 -25.62
CA TRP A 427 2.22 -1.87 -25.74
C TRP A 427 2.20 -1.17 -24.39
N ASP A 428 2.34 0.13 -24.42
CA ASP A 428 2.36 0.97 -23.24
C ASP A 428 1.77 2.35 -23.56
N TYR A 429 1.64 3.23 -22.57
CA TYR A 429 1.08 4.56 -22.71
C TYR A 429 2.06 5.60 -22.16
N SER A 430 2.32 6.64 -22.93
CA SER A 430 3.11 7.78 -22.45
C SER A 430 2.45 8.42 -21.23
N HIS A 431 3.22 9.12 -20.40
CA HIS A 431 2.74 9.76 -19.17
C HIS A 431 2.01 8.83 -18.20
N GLY A 432 2.27 7.52 -18.25
CA GLY A 432 1.57 6.50 -17.47
C GLY A 432 1.48 6.81 -15.98
N ARG A 433 2.52 7.38 -15.37
CA ARG A 433 2.50 7.76 -13.94
C ARG A 433 2.12 9.22 -13.64
N ASN A 434 2.05 10.11 -14.63
CA ASN A 434 1.69 11.51 -14.40
C ASN A 434 0.15 11.68 -14.36
N PRO A 435 -0.46 11.97 -13.20
CA PRO A 435 -1.92 12.01 -13.07
C PRO A 435 -2.59 13.13 -13.87
N ARG A 436 -1.85 14.20 -14.23
CA ARG A 436 -2.40 15.39 -14.90
C ARG A 436 -2.44 15.28 -16.41
N LEU A 437 -1.69 14.34 -16.99
CA LEU A 437 -1.55 14.20 -18.44
C LEU A 437 -2.16 12.89 -18.92
N SER A 438 -2.90 12.97 -20.02
CA SER A 438 -3.35 11.79 -20.76
C SER A 438 -2.16 11.10 -21.42
N GLY A 439 -2.29 9.78 -21.57
CA GLY A 439 -1.29 8.96 -22.25
C GLY A 439 -1.67 8.60 -23.67
N THR A 440 -0.67 8.49 -24.53
CA THR A 440 -0.82 8.04 -25.91
C THR A 440 -0.26 6.63 -26.03
N LEU A 441 -1.00 5.74 -26.71
CA LEU A 441 -0.55 4.37 -26.99
C LEU A 441 0.77 4.37 -27.78
N ARG A 442 1.71 3.55 -27.32
CA ARG A 442 3.00 3.28 -27.96
C ARG A 442 3.20 1.79 -28.09
N TYR A 443 3.78 1.35 -29.21
CA TYR A 443 4.21 -0.04 -29.36
C TYR A 443 5.66 -0.18 -28.91
N ARG A 444 5.93 -1.22 -28.13
CA ARG A 444 7.28 -1.65 -27.79
C ARG A 444 7.81 -2.52 -28.93
N VAL A 445 8.99 -2.19 -29.42
CA VAL A 445 9.71 -2.90 -30.48
C VAL A 445 11.16 -3.12 -30.05
N ALA A 446 11.95 -3.84 -30.84
CA ALA A 446 13.37 -3.99 -30.57
C ALA A 446 14.06 -2.61 -30.41
N GLY A 447 14.73 -2.40 -29.28
CA GLY A 447 15.46 -1.18 -28.96
C GLY A 447 14.64 -0.01 -28.41
N GLY A 448 13.31 -0.13 -28.24
CA GLY A 448 12.52 0.92 -27.59
C GLY A 448 11.05 0.98 -28.00
N TYR A 449 10.55 2.20 -28.20
CA TYR A 449 9.14 2.50 -28.44
C TYR A 449 8.92 3.33 -29.70
N ILE A 450 7.81 3.05 -30.38
CA ILE A 450 7.35 3.79 -31.56
C ILE A 450 5.90 4.27 -31.37
N THR A 451 5.46 5.19 -32.22
CA THR A 451 4.06 5.63 -32.27
C THR A 451 3.12 4.46 -32.63
N ALA A 452 1.96 4.41 -31.98
CA ALA A 452 0.86 3.51 -32.38
C ALA A 452 -0.21 4.20 -33.24
N ASN A 453 0.03 5.46 -33.65
CA ASN A 453 -0.92 6.22 -34.47
C ASN A 453 -1.09 5.58 -35.86
N ARG A 454 -2.35 5.28 -36.22
CA ARG A 454 -2.75 4.60 -37.47
C ARG A 454 -2.39 5.37 -38.76
N GLN A 455 -2.11 6.66 -38.66
CA GLN A 455 -1.62 7.47 -39.77
C GLN A 455 -0.16 7.14 -40.11
N PHE A 456 0.63 6.70 -39.12
CA PHE A 456 2.06 6.44 -39.25
C PHE A 456 2.42 4.96 -39.31
N VAL A 457 1.62 4.10 -38.68
CA VAL A 457 1.81 2.64 -38.66
C VAL A 457 0.48 1.93 -38.86
N VAL A 458 0.50 0.76 -39.47
CA VAL A 458 -0.68 -0.14 -39.55
C VAL A 458 -0.33 -1.47 -38.90
N ALA A 459 -1.23 -1.95 -38.03
CA ALA A 459 -1.10 -3.28 -37.43
C ALA A 459 -1.42 -4.33 -38.50
N ASN A 460 -0.51 -5.27 -38.68
CA ASN A 460 -0.71 -6.43 -39.55
C ASN A 460 -1.30 -7.60 -38.75
#